data_AF-A0A7Y8IXQ6-F1
#
_entry.id   AF-A0A7Y8IXQ6-F1
#
_cell.length_a   1.000
_cell.length_b   1.000
_cell.length_c   1.000
_cell.angle_alpha   90.00
_cell.angle_beta   90.00
_cell.angle_gamma   90.00
#
_symmetry.space_group_name_H-M   'P 1'
#
loop_
_entity.id
_entity.type
_entity.pdbx_description
1 polymer ?
#
loop_
_entity_poly.entity_id
_entity_poly.type
_entity_poly.pdbx_seq_one_letter_code
_entity_poly.pdbx_strand_id
1 'polypeptide(L)'
;MTSYPLPLVREVITFLGETRHEEAEGILARFLREALSATPAPAVRQALEWVHNRFPDHELGRAAFKALQNLSSGSEPTGAPSEKLLGDLELFSLPELLRRLIRSQLTGVLIIRDRQANLAATMTLRGGRLQSCESGPLEGKAAIRQLLVNPVPGTFAFLGRRDRSACERPGAEEDQDLGPLIIEGIGLHDEVQQARALVPDGCCLKPTGTEPVMRPDEQDPALFRQVWNRIGTGATPEECEAGLEPETYKARLLLARWVEDLVLTVV
;
A
#
# COMPACT_ATOMS: atom_id res chain seq x y z
N MET A 1 -2.41 26.92 -9.16
CA MET A 1 -0.94 26.87 -9.03
C MET A 1 -0.62 26.81 -7.55
N THR A 2 -0.74 25.62 -6.96
CA THR A 2 -0.63 25.38 -5.53
C THR A 2 0.79 24.89 -5.23
N SER A 3 1.52 25.71 -4.47
CA SER A 3 2.87 25.45 -3.99
C SER A 3 2.87 24.24 -3.05
N TYR A 4 3.37 23.10 -3.52
CA TYR A 4 3.71 21.92 -2.71
C TYR A 4 4.98 22.19 -1.86
N PRO A 5 5.23 21.42 -0.77
CA PRO A 5 5.77 21.91 0.50
C PRO A 5 7.32 21.99 0.54
N LEU A 6 7.92 22.67 -0.44
CA LEU A 6 9.36 22.94 -0.44
C LEU A 6 9.87 23.85 0.71
N PRO A 7 9.10 24.81 1.26
CA PRO A 7 9.61 25.68 2.33
C PRO A 7 9.89 24.93 3.63
N LEU A 8 8.94 24.09 4.06
CA LEU A 8 9.02 23.34 5.32
C LEU A 8 10.13 22.30 5.31
N VAL A 9 10.31 21.57 4.21
CA VAL A 9 11.40 20.60 4.07
C VAL A 9 12.76 21.31 4.09
N ARG A 10 12.88 22.47 3.45
CA ARG A 10 14.11 23.27 3.48
C ARG A 10 14.38 23.84 4.87
N GLU A 11 13.38 24.35 5.57
CA GLU A 11 13.53 24.86 6.94
C GLU A 11 13.92 23.76 7.93
N VAL A 12 13.28 22.59 7.85
CA VAL A 12 13.61 21.44 8.70
C VAL A 12 15.03 20.94 8.44
N ILE A 13 15.45 20.83 7.18
CA ILE A 13 16.84 20.44 6.83
C ILE A 13 17.85 21.51 7.26
N THR A 14 17.49 22.80 7.15
CA THR A 14 18.37 23.90 7.59
C THR A 14 18.55 23.88 9.10
N PHE A 15 17.44 23.77 9.83
CA PHE A 15 17.44 23.68 11.29
C PHE A 15 18.20 22.45 11.79
N LEU A 16 18.03 21.30 11.15
CA LEU A 16 18.72 20.07 11.54
C LEU A 16 20.20 20.05 11.16
N GLY A 17 20.59 20.69 10.04
CA GLY A 17 22.00 20.88 9.67
C GLY A 17 22.73 21.90 10.55
N GLU A 18 22.03 22.87 11.13
CA GLU A 18 22.62 23.86 12.04
C GLU A 18 22.73 23.36 13.48
N THR A 19 21.83 22.47 13.91
CA THR A 19 21.77 21.95 15.29
C THR A 19 22.78 20.84 15.59
N ARG A 20 23.47 20.29 14.58
CA ARG A 20 24.56 19.27 14.71
C ARG A 20 24.19 18.06 15.57
N HIS A 21 22.93 17.63 15.54
CA HIS A 21 22.48 16.48 16.31
C HIS A 21 22.73 15.20 15.52
N GLU A 22 23.83 14.47 15.84
CA GLU A 22 24.32 13.29 15.09
C GLU A 22 23.21 12.26 14.79
N GLU A 23 22.31 12.02 15.75
CA GLU A 23 21.22 11.05 15.60
C GLU A 23 20.15 11.51 14.59
N ALA A 24 19.86 12.81 14.53
CA ALA A 24 18.90 13.37 13.59
C ALA A 24 19.49 13.49 12.18
N GLU A 25 20.78 13.83 12.07
CA GLU A 25 21.52 13.78 10.80
C GLU A 25 21.55 12.36 10.23
N GLY A 26 21.75 11.34 11.07
CA GLY A 26 21.75 9.93 10.66
C GLY A 26 20.40 9.44 10.13
N ILE A 27 19.30 9.80 10.80
CA ILE A 27 17.93 9.45 10.37
C ILE A 27 17.58 10.12 9.04
N LEU A 28 17.91 11.41 8.89
CA LEU A 28 17.68 12.14 7.65
C LEU A 28 18.56 11.61 6.51
N ALA A 29 19.84 11.36 6.75
CA ALA A 29 20.74 10.77 5.76
C ALA A 29 20.29 9.38 5.31
N ARG A 30 19.67 8.60 6.20
CA ARG A 30 19.03 7.33 5.86
C ARG A 30 17.79 7.55 4.99
N PHE A 31 16.90 8.46 5.38
CA PHE A 31 15.69 8.78 4.61
C PHE A 31 16.00 9.31 3.20
N LEU A 32 17.02 10.17 3.06
CA LEU A 32 17.49 10.67 1.77
C LEU A 32 18.05 9.54 0.87
N ARG A 33 18.71 8.52 1.46
CA ARG A 33 19.23 7.36 0.73
C ARG A 33 18.12 6.38 0.32
N GLU A 34 17.16 6.13 1.20
CA GLU A 34 16.18 5.05 1.05
C GLU A 34 14.89 5.51 0.36
N ALA A 35 14.33 6.66 0.74
CA ALA A 35 13.02 7.10 0.25
C ALA A 35 13.08 7.94 -1.03
N LEU A 36 14.13 8.75 -1.22
CA LEU A 36 14.21 9.69 -2.35
C LEU A 36 15.00 9.17 -3.55
N SER A 37 15.81 8.13 -3.39
CA SER A 37 16.55 7.49 -4.49
C SER A 37 15.65 6.84 -5.54
N ALA A 38 14.38 6.56 -5.20
CA ALA A 38 13.38 5.98 -6.09
C ALA A 38 12.44 7.01 -6.76
N THR A 39 12.57 8.31 -6.48
CA THR A 39 11.64 9.35 -6.99
C THR A 39 12.38 10.34 -7.91
N PRO A 40 12.40 10.11 -9.25
CA PRO A 40 13.15 10.94 -10.20
C PRO A 40 12.42 12.24 -10.58
N ALA A 41 11.82 12.93 -9.61
CA ALA A 41 11.15 14.21 -9.85
C ALA A 41 12.18 15.36 -9.93
N PRO A 42 12.04 16.32 -10.88
CA PRO A 42 12.96 17.46 -11.00
C PRO A 42 13.12 18.27 -9.71
N ALA A 43 12.05 18.39 -8.91
CA ALA A 43 12.06 19.09 -7.63
C ALA A 43 12.94 18.39 -6.57
N VAL A 44 13.00 17.05 -6.58
CA VAL A 44 13.83 16.25 -5.65
C VAL A 44 15.31 16.43 -5.99
N ARG A 45 15.66 16.45 -7.29
CA ARG A 45 17.03 16.70 -7.75
C ARG A 45 17.53 18.07 -7.29
N GLN A 46 16.74 19.12 -7.51
CA GLN A 46 17.10 20.49 -7.08
C GLN A 46 17.26 20.60 -5.56
N ALA A 47 16.42 19.89 -4.79
CA ALA A 47 16.55 19.87 -3.34
C ALA A 47 17.84 19.17 -2.88
N LEU A 48 18.18 18.01 -3.47
CA LEU A 48 19.41 17.29 -3.15
C LEU A 48 20.68 18.06 -3.57
N GLU A 49 20.67 18.73 -4.72
CA GLU A 49 21.76 19.61 -5.17
C GLU A 49 21.99 20.76 -4.19
N TRP A 50 20.91 21.38 -3.72
CA TRP A 50 20.98 22.43 -2.72
C TRP A 50 21.59 21.92 -1.40
N VAL A 51 21.18 20.74 -0.91
CA VAL A 51 21.73 20.14 0.32
C VAL A 51 23.22 19.81 0.17
N HIS A 52 23.62 19.21 -0.95
CA HIS A 52 25.03 18.90 -1.21
C HIS A 52 25.89 20.17 -1.24
N ASN A 53 25.45 21.20 -1.97
CA ASN A 53 26.19 22.45 -2.10
C ASN A 53 26.28 23.22 -0.77
N ARG A 54 25.26 23.12 0.08
CA ARG A 54 25.22 23.81 1.37
C ARG A 54 26.05 23.11 2.44
N PHE A 55 26.14 21.77 2.40
CA PHE A 55 26.79 20.97 3.45
C PHE A 55 27.77 19.91 2.90
N PRO A 56 28.76 20.27 2.06
CA PRO A 56 29.57 19.30 1.30
C PRO A 56 30.36 18.31 2.17
N ASP A 57 30.81 18.75 3.34
CA ASP A 57 31.64 17.93 4.24
C ASP A 57 30.83 17.14 5.29
N HIS A 58 29.51 17.36 5.37
CA HIS A 58 28.63 16.70 6.34
C HIS A 58 28.08 15.36 5.81
N GLU A 59 27.69 14.46 6.71
CA GLU A 59 27.06 13.18 6.33
C GLU A 59 25.81 13.37 5.48
N LEU A 60 25.03 14.42 5.76
CA LEU A 60 23.87 14.84 4.97
C LEU A 60 24.24 15.23 3.54
N GLY A 61 25.27 16.05 3.35
CA GLY A 61 25.70 16.44 2.00
C GLY A 61 26.36 15.31 1.23
N ARG A 62 27.06 14.40 1.91
CA ARG A 62 27.59 13.16 1.32
C ARG A 62 26.46 12.19 0.94
N ALA A 63 25.42 12.08 1.77
CA ALA A 63 24.23 11.28 1.47
C ALA A 63 23.43 11.86 0.30
N ALA A 64 23.25 13.19 0.26
CA ALA A 64 22.61 13.88 -0.85
C ALA A 64 23.41 13.73 -2.15
N PHE A 65 24.74 13.82 -2.10
CA PHE A 65 25.61 13.58 -3.24
C PHE A 65 25.53 12.14 -3.75
N LYS A 66 25.51 11.15 -2.85
CA LYS A 66 25.29 9.74 -3.23
C LYS A 66 23.90 9.53 -3.83
N ALA A 67 22.86 10.18 -3.30
CA ALA A 67 21.51 10.13 -3.87
C ALA A 67 21.46 10.79 -5.26
N LEU A 68 22.15 11.92 -5.47
CA LEU A 68 22.30 12.56 -6.78
C LEU A 68 23.09 11.69 -7.76
N GLN A 69 24.15 11.03 -7.31
CA GLN A 69 24.87 10.06 -8.14
C GLN A 69 23.99 8.89 -8.51
N ASN A 70 23.13 8.39 -7.63
CA ASN A 70 22.17 7.33 -7.96
C ASN A 70 21.10 7.81 -8.94
N LEU A 71 20.64 9.07 -8.82
CA LEU A 71 19.69 9.70 -9.75
C LEU A 71 20.32 10.05 -11.11
N SER A 72 21.61 10.35 -11.15
CA SER A 72 22.38 10.68 -12.37
C SER A 72 22.96 9.45 -13.05
N SER A 73 23.25 8.40 -12.27
CA SER A 73 23.47 7.02 -12.72
C SER A 73 22.16 6.35 -13.14
N GLY A 74 21.04 7.09 -13.05
CA GLY A 74 19.88 6.96 -13.91
C GLY A 74 20.13 7.41 -15.36
N SER A 75 21.36 7.34 -15.86
CA SER A 75 21.57 6.75 -17.19
C SER A 75 20.76 5.45 -17.23
N GLU A 76 20.09 5.18 -18.34
CA GLU A 76 19.51 3.85 -18.58
C GLU A 76 20.45 2.78 -18.00
N PRO A 77 19.92 1.82 -17.22
CA PRO A 77 20.78 0.78 -16.68
C PRO A 77 21.45 0.11 -17.88
N THR A 78 22.74 0.37 -18.07
CA THR A 78 23.59 -0.44 -18.94
C THR A 78 23.79 -1.75 -18.21
N GLY A 79 22.76 -2.59 -18.33
CA GLY A 79 22.55 -3.81 -17.57
C GLY A 79 21.34 -4.55 -18.14
N ALA A 80 21.31 -4.73 -19.45
CA ALA A 80 20.30 -5.47 -20.22
C ALA A 80 18.85 -4.93 -20.07
N PRO A 81 17.94 -5.21 -21.03
CA PRO A 81 16.55 -4.76 -20.90
C PRO A 81 15.93 -5.30 -19.61
N SER A 82 15.66 -4.40 -18.66
CA SER A 82 14.74 -4.65 -17.55
C SER A 82 13.34 -4.81 -18.14
N GLU A 83 12.67 -5.90 -17.80
CA GLU A 83 11.31 -6.12 -18.27
C GLU A 83 10.40 -5.09 -17.59
N LYS A 84 10.00 -4.07 -18.36
CA LYS A 84 9.06 -3.05 -17.93
C LYS A 84 7.69 -3.47 -18.41
N LEU A 85 6.77 -3.71 -17.48
CA LEU A 85 5.37 -3.90 -17.80
C LEU A 85 4.57 -2.72 -17.25
N LEU A 86 3.82 -2.07 -18.11
CA LEU A 86 2.99 -0.92 -17.77
C LEU A 86 1.59 -1.19 -18.32
N GLY A 87 0.58 -0.78 -17.58
CA GLY A 87 -0.79 -0.94 -18.04
C GLY A 87 -1.82 -0.37 -17.09
N ASP A 88 -3.06 -0.61 -17.47
CA ASP A 88 -4.27 -0.19 -16.78
C ASP A 88 -4.89 -1.39 -16.05
N LEU A 89 -5.21 -1.23 -14.77
CA LEU A 89 -5.81 -2.27 -13.94
C LEU A 89 -7.29 -2.51 -14.25
N GLU A 90 -7.96 -1.56 -14.90
CA GLU A 90 -9.34 -1.72 -15.36
C GLU A 90 -9.41 -2.60 -16.61
N LEU A 91 -8.35 -2.63 -17.42
CA LEU A 91 -8.22 -3.49 -18.59
C LEU A 91 -7.52 -4.81 -18.26
N PHE A 92 -6.62 -4.79 -17.28
CA PHE A 92 -5.82 -5.92 -16.87
C PHE A 92 -5.85 -6.06 -15.36
N SER A 93 -6.87 -6.77 -14.88
CA SER A 93 -7.17 -6.89 -13.46
C SER A 93 -5.95 -7.33 -12.63
N LEU A 94 -5.88 -6.88 -11.38
CA LEU A 94 -4.80 -7.25 -10.47
C LEU A 94 -4.61 -8.78 -10.35
N PRO A 95 -5.65 -9.62 -10.23
CA PRO A 95 -5.48 -11.07 -10.19
C PRO A 95 -4.79 -11.64 -11.43
N GLU A 96 -5.16 -11.17 -12.63
CA GLU A 96 -4.55 -11.60 -13.88
C GLU A 96 -3.10 -11.15 -13.99
N LEU A 97 -2.81 -9.93 -13.54
CA LEU A 97 -1.46 -9.41 -13.47
C LEU A 97 -0.57 -10.25 -12.55
N LEU A 98 -1.02 -10.54 -11.34
CA LEU A 98 -0.25 -11.34 -10.39
C LEU A 98 -0.02 -12.77 -10.93
N ARG A 99 -1.05 -13.41 -11.51
CA ARG A 99 -0.90 -14.73 -12.16
C ARG A 99 0.14 -14.71 -13.28
N ARG A 100 0.18 -13.65 -14.09
CA ARG A 100 1.20 -13.47 -15.13
C ARG A 100 2.60 -13.35 -14.52
N LEU A 101 2.77 -12.54 -13.50
CA LEU A 101 4.07 -12.35 -12.83
C LEU A 101 4.57 -13.65 -12.18
N ILE A 102 3.68 -14.43 -11.56
CA ILE A 102 3.98 -15.76 -11.00
C ILE A 102 4.44 -16.71 -12.11
N ARG A 103 3.66 -16.85 -13.18
CA ARG A 103 3.96 -17.79 -14.28
C ARG A 103 5.27 -17.45 -14.98
N SER A 104 5.57 -16.15 -15.13
CA SER A 104 6.82 -15.67 -15.72
C SER A 104 8.00 -15.70 -14.73
N GLN A 105 7.77 -16.08 -13.47
CA GLN A 105 8.78 -16.13 -12.40
C GLN A 105 9.59 -14.83 -12.29
N LEU A 106 8.93 -13.68 -12.48
CA LEU A 106 9.63 -12.39 -12.52
C LEU A 106 10.07 -11.95 -11.13
N THR A 107 11.24 -11.34 -11.09
CA THR A 107 11.78 -10.64 -9.92
C THR A 107 11.73 -9.14 -10.20
N GLY A 108 11.22 -8.37 -9.27
CA GLY A 108 11.07 -6.93 -9.45
C GLY A 108 10.09 -6.30 -8.48
N VAL A 109 9.78 -5.03 -8.74
CA VAL A 109 8.84 -4.25 -7.94
C VAL A 109 7.63 -3.92 -8.80
N LEU A 110 6.45 -4.28 -8.31
CA LEU A 110 5.16 -3.86 -8.82
C LEU A 110 4.67 -2.63 -8.03
N ILE A 111 4.36 -1.56 -8.74
CA ILE A 111 3.80 -0.33 -8.18
C ILE A 111 2.39 -0.18 -8.74
N ILE A 112 1.43 0.02 -7.85
CA ILE A 112 0.02 0.24 -8.18
C ILE A 112 -0.34 1.67 -7.82
N ARG A 113 -1.01 2.37 -8.73
CA ARG A 113 -1.52 3.72 -8.53
C ARG A 113 -2.99 3.79 -8.81
N ASP A 114 -3.69 4.63 -8.04
CA ASP A 114 -5.09 4.94 -8.30
C ASP A 114 -5.27 5.80 -9.57
N ARG A 115 -6.53 6.13 -9.91
CA ARG A 115 -6.87 7.02 -11.04
C ARG A 115 -6.30 8.43 -10.90
N GLN A 116 -6.00 8.86 -9.67
CA GLN A 116 -5.41 10.15 -9.34
C GLN A 116 -3.87 10.11 -9.33
N ALA A 117 -3.27 8.98 -9.70
CA ALA A 117 -1.83 8.70 -9.69
C ALA A 117 -1.18 8.69 -8.29
N ASN A 118 -1.97 8.59 -7.22
CA ASN A 118 -1.43 8.35 -5.88
C ASN A 118 -0.96 6.91 -5.75
N LEU A 119 0.06 6.70 -4.91
CA LEU A 119 0.53 5.35 -4.60
C LEU A 119 -0.55 4.61 -3.81
N ALA A 120 -1.08 3.54 -4.38
CA ALA A 120 -2.05 2.68 -3.71
C ALA A 120 -1.35 1.48 -3.06
N ALA A 121 -0.37 0.88 -3.74
CA ALA A 121 0.39 -0.24 -3.19
C ALA A 121 1.77 -0.42 -3.85
N THR A 122 2.67 -1.05 -3.11
CA THR A 122 3.97 -1.52 -3.59
C THR A 122 4.13 -2.99 -3.26
N MET A 123 4.64 -3.78 -4.21
CA MET A 123 4.87 -5.21 -4.02
C MET A 123 6.22 -5.62 -4.58
N THR A 124 7.02 -6.32 -3.79
CA THR A 124 8.30 -6.89 -4.21
C THR A 124 8.14 -8.37 -4.49
N LEU A 125 8.52 -8.78 -5.69
CA LEU A 125 8.50 -10.16 -6.14
C LEU A 125 9.93 -10.69 -6.34
N ARG A 126 10.12 -11.96 -5.99
CA ARG A 126 11.34 -12.72 -6.23
C ARG A 126 10.99 -14.06 -6.85
N GLY A 127 11.40 -14.28 -8.10
CA GLY A 127 11.13 -15.53 -8.81
C GLY A 127 9.63 -15.87 -8.90
N GLY A 128 8.76 -14.84 -8.99
CA GLY A 128 7.31 -15.01 -8.96
C GLY A 128 6.69 -15.25 -7.57
N ARG A 129 7.49 -15.24 -6.50
CA ARG A 129 7.02 -15.30 -5.11
C ARG A 129 6.98 -13.93 -4.47
N LEU A 130 6.13 -13.77 -3.46
CA LEU A 130 6.01 -12.53 -2.72
C LEU A 130 7.11 -12.40 -1.68
N GLN A 131 7.86 -11.30 -1.72
CA GLN A 131 8.79 -10.93 -0.67
C GLN A 131 8.18 -9.90 0.29
N SER A 132 7.49 -8.88 -0.24
CA SER A 132 6.79 -7.87 0.55
C SER A 132 5.63 -7.28 -0.24
N CYS A 133 4.59 -6.85 0.46
CA CYS A 133 3.52 -6.03 -0.10
C CYS A 133 3.12 -4.98 0.93
N GLU A 134 2.92 -3.76 0.48
CA GLU A 134 2.46 -2.63 1.28
C GLU A 134 1.25 -2.00 0.57
N SER A 135 0.19 -1.73 1.32
CA SER A 135 -1.02 -1.07 0.84
C SER A 135 -1.59 -0.16 1.94
N GLY A 136 -1.28 1.12 1.89
CA GLY A 136 -1.57 2.03 3.02
C GLY A 136 -0.86 1.55 4.30
N PRO A 137 -1.58 1.33 5.42
CA PRO A 137 -0.99 0.82 6.67
C PRO A 137 -0.73 -0.70 6.65
N LEU A 138 -1.21 -1.41 5.63
CA LEU A 138 -1.17 -2.87 5.57
C LEU A 138 0.14 -3.38 4.99
N GLU A 139 0.61 -4.49 5.56
CA GLU A 139 1.78 -5.21 5.07
C GLU A 139 1.48 -6.69 4.77
N GLY A 140 2.33 -7.30 3.93
CA GLY A 140 2.34 -8.73 3.63
C GLY A 140 1.01 -9.27 3.08
N LYS A 141 0.52 -10.35 3.68
CA LYS A 141 -0.72 -11.04 3.24
C LYS A 141 -1.95 -10.16 3.37
N ALA A 142 -2.01 -9.33 4.42
CA ALA A 142 -3.18 -8.48 4.66
C ALA A 142 -3.31 -7.41 3.57
N ALA A 143 -2.19 -6.82 3.14
CA ALA A 143 -2.16 -5.88 2.03
C ALA A 143 -2.68 -6.51 0.72
N ILE A 144 -2.24 -7.72 0.40
CA ILE A 144 -2.68 -8.43 -0.81
C ILE A 144 -4.16 -8.77 -0.74
N ARG A 145 -4.63 -9.31 0.40
CA ARG A 145 -6.05 -9.61 0.59
C ARG A 145 -6.90 -8.36 0.40
N GLN A 146 -6.53 -7.23 1.00
CA GLN A 146 -7.25 -5.97 0.82
C GLN A 146 -7.29 -5.55 -0.66
N LEU A 147 -6.17 -5.62 -1.39
CA LEU A 147 -6.10 -5.23 -2.80
C LEU A 147 -6.91 -6.14 -3.73
N LEU A 148 -7.05 -7.42 -3.39
CA LEU A 148 -7.85 -8.37 -4.16
C LEU A 148 -9.34 -8.24 -3.86
N VAL A 149 -9.70 -8.03 -2.60
CA VAL A 149 -11.09 -7.89 -2.15
C VAL A 149 -11.68 -6.55 -2.57
N ASN A 150 -10.92 -5.47 -2.46
CA ASN A 150 -11.29 -4.13 -2.90
C ASN A 150 -10.28 -3.63 -3.96
N PRO A 151 -10.42 -4.06 -5.23
CA PRO A 151 -9.52 -3.64 -6.30
C PRO A 151 -9.47 -2.13 -6.46
N VAL A 152 -8.25 -1.59 -6.50
CA VAL A 152 -8.02 -0.16 -6.77
C VAL A 152 -8.01 0.06 -8.28
N PRO A 153 -8.95 0.85 -8.85
CA PRO A 153 -8.89 1.20 -10.26
C PRO A 153 -7.72 2.16 -10.50
N GLY A 154 -7.04 2.02 -11.64
CA GLY A 154 -5.92 2.88 -12.00
C GLY A 154 -4.87 2.14 -12.81
N THR A 155 -3.60 2.37 -12.50
CA THR A 155 -2.48 1.89 -13.32
C THR A 155 -1.49 1.06 -12.54
N PHE A 156 -0.73 0.25 -13.26
CA PHE A 156 0.36 -0.51 -12.68
C PHE A 156 1.66 -0.32 -13.47
N ALA A 157 2.77 -0.42 -12.75
CA ALA A 157 4.12 -0.44 -13.31
C ALA A 157 4.93 -1.55 -12.64
N PHE A 158 5.38 -2.53 -13.41
CA PHE A 158 6.34 -3.53 -12.97
C PHE A 158 7.72 -3.20 -13.52
N LEU A 159 8.69 -3.12 -12.62
CA LEU A 159 10.09 -2.91 -12.94
C LEU A 159 10.85 -4.20 -12.64
N GLY A 160 11.03 -5.01 -13.68
CA GLY A 160 11.75 -6.28 -13.60
C GLY A 160 13.25 -6.07 -13.44
N ARG A 161 13.88 -6.84 -12.57
CA ARG A 161 15.32 -6.86 -12.37
C ARG A 161 15.87 -8.20 -12.85
N ARG A 162 16.80 -8.17 -13.81
CA ARG A 162 17.63 -9.34 -14.14
C ARG A 162 18.75 -9.49 -13.12
N ASP A 163 18.43 -9.65 -11.84
CA ASP A 163 19.41 -10.13 -10.87
C ASP A 163 18.93 -11.46 -10.29
N ARG A 164 19.65 -12.52 -10.67
CA ARG A 164 19.62 -13.84 -10.02
C ARG A 164 20.35 -13.84 -8.67
N SER A 165 20.91 -12.71 -8.26
CA SER A 165 21.70 -12.58 -7.04
C SER A 165 20.78 -12.21 -5.88
N ALA A 166 20.51 -13.19 -5.03
CA ALA A 166 19.90 -13.00 -3.73
C ALA A 166 20.74 -12.00 -2.91
N CYS A 167 20.29 -10.75 -2.82
CA CYS A 167 20.59 -9.96 -1.63
C CYS A 167 19.64 -10.45 -0.54
N GLU A 168 20.13 -11.42 0.23
CA GLU A 168 19.55 -11.80 1.51
C GLU A 168 19.63 -10.58 2.44
N ARG A 169 18.47 -9.99 2.76
CA ARG A 169 18.36 -9.19 3.98
C ARG A 169 18.26 -10.18 5.14
N PRO A 170 19.09 -10.07 6.19
CA PRO A 170 18.89 -10.87 7.39
C PRO A 170 17.53 -10.48 7.99
N GLY A 171 16.59 -11.42 8.06
CA GLY A 171 15.23 -11.21 8.56
C GLY A 171 14.12 -11.19 7.50
N ALA A 172 14.39 -11.54 6.24
CA ALA A 172 13.33 -11.64 5.22
C ALA A 172 12.34 -12.76 5.58
N GLU A 173 11.06 -12.40 5.74
CA GLU A 173 9.96 -13.36 5.77
C GLU A 173 10.09 -14.32 4.59
N GLU A 174 9.80 -15.62 4.81
CA GLU A 174 9.88 -16.63 3.75
C GLU A 174 9.07 -16.20 2.53
N ASP A 175 9.68 -16.31 1.33
CA ASP A 175 9.03 -15.96 0.06
C ASP A 175 7.68 -16.68 -0.08
N GLN A 176 6.59 -15.92 -0.02
CA GLN A 176 5.24 -16.46 0.10
C GLN A 176 4.67 -16.87 -1.27
N ASP A 177 3.89 -17.94 -1.29
CA ASP A 177 3.16 -18.36 -2.48
C ASP A 177 1.92 -17.48 -2.68
N LEU A 178 1.91 -16.74 -3.79
CA LEU A 178 0.81 -15.86 -4.18
C LEU A 178 -0.39 -16.61 -4.76
N GLY A 179 -0.21 -17.82 -5.28
CA GLY A 179 -1.27 -18.57 -5.94
C GLY A 179 -2.50 -18.78 -5.03
N PRO A 180 -2.33 -19.35 -3.83
CA PRO A 180 -3.42 -19.52 -2.87
C PRO A 180 -4.06 -18.19 -2.45
N LEU A 181 -3.25 -17.15 -2.21
CA LEU A 181 -3.73 -15.82 -1.80
C LEU A 181 -4.60 -15.17 -2.87
N ILE A 182 -4.29 -15.38 -4.16
CA ILE A 182 -5.11 -14.89 -5.27
C ILE A 182 -6.47 -15.58 -5.29
N ILE A 183 -6.52 -16.89 -5.10
CA ILE A 183 -7.77 -17.66 -5.09
C ILE A 183 -8.63 -17.24 -3.90
N GLU A 184 -8.03 -17.15 -2.72
CA GLU A 184 -8.69 -16.67 -1.50
C GLU A 184 -9.26 -15.25 -1.70
N GLY A 185 -8.45 -14.32 -2.21
CA GLY A 185 -8.87 -12.94 -2.44
C GLY A 185 -10.00 -12.80 -3.45
N ILE A 186 -10.03 -13.61 -4.52
CA ILE A 186 -11.16 -13.64 -5.47
C ILE A 186 -12.43 -14.16 -4.78
N GLY A 187 -12.33 -15.24 -4.02
CA GLY A 187 -13.47 -15.78 -3.29
C GLY A 187 -14.04 -14.78 -2.29
N LEU A 188 -13.18 -14.09 -1.54
CA LEU A 188 -13.56 -13.03 -0.61
C LEU A 188 -14.14 -11.80 -1.35
N HIS A 189 -13.64 -11.45 -2.53
CA HIS A 189 -14.23 -10.38 -3.35
C HIS A 189 -15.68 -10.72 -3.70
N ASP A 190 -15.94 -11.93 -4.20
CA ASP A 190 -17.28 -12.37 -4.58
C ASP A 190 -18.23 -12.37 -3.38
N GLU A 191 -17.77 -12.84 -2.22
CA GLU A 191 -18.53 -12.81 -0.97
C GLU A 191 -18.90 -11.38 -0.55
N VAL A 192 -17.95 -10.44 -0.67
CA VAL A 192 -18.20 -9.02 -0.37
C VAL A 192 -19.16 -8.40 -1.38
N GLN A 193 -19.11 -8.76 -2.66
CA GLN A 193 -20.09 -8.29 -3.64
C GLN A 193 -21.50 -8.81 -3.35
N GLN A 194 -21.63 -10.07 -2.92
CA GLN A 194 -22.91 -10.63 -2.48
C GLN A 194 -23.44 -9.91 -1.24
N ALA A 195 -22.57 -9.66 -0.25
CA ALA A 195 -22.90 -8.91 0.94
C ALA A 195 -23.34 -7.47 0.63
N ARG A 196 -22.70 -6.79 -0.34
CA ARG A 196 -23.13 -5.46 -0.83
C ARG A 196 -24.47 -5.50 -1.56
N ALA A 197 -24.81 -6.60 -2.23
CA ALA A 197 -26.12 -6.76 -2.85
C ALA A 197 -27.24 -6.93 -1.80
N LEU A 198 -26.94 -7.62 -0.69
CA LEU A 198 -27.88 -7.78 0.43
C LEU A 198 -28.02 -6.50 1.25
N VAL A 199 -26.91 -5.81 1.49
CA VAL A 199 -26.81 -4.58 2.30
C VAL A 199 -26.18 -3.49 1.43
N PRO A 200 -26.97 -2.68 0.71
CA PRO A 200 -26.46 -1.60 -0.14
C PRO A 200 -25.84 -0.44 0.66
N ASP A 201 -24.89 0.28 0.06
CA ASP A 201 -24.06 1.29 0.75
C ASP A 201 -24.81 2.42 1.45
N GLY A 202 -25.89 2.92 0.85
CA GLY A 202 -26.68 4.03 1.37
C GLY A 202 -27.92 3.62 2.16
N CYS A 203 -28.13 2.33 2.44
CA CYS A 203 -29.34 1.89 3.12
C CYS A 203 -29.32 2.24 4.61
N CYS A 204 -30.52 2.39 5.20
CA CYS A 204 -30.65 2.52 6.63
C CYS A 204 -30.80 1.14 7.26
N LEU A 205 -30.04 0.87 8.31
CA LEU A 205 -30.15 -0.36 9.09
C LEU A 205 -30.82 -0.07 10.43
N LYS A 206 -31.79 -0.91 10.82
CA LYS A 206 -32.45 -0.82 12.12
C LYS A 206 -32.28 -2.10 12.93
N PRO A 207 -31.86 -2.01 14.21
CA PRO A 207 -31.91 -3.13 15.14
C PRO A 207 -33.34 -3.64 15.32
N THR A 208 -33.51 -4.96 15.29
CA THR A 208 -34.82 -5.63 15.47
C THR A 208 -35.16 -5.88 16.93
N GLY A 209 -34.21 -5.64 17.85
CA GLY A 209 -34.30 -6.00 19.27
C GLY A 209 -33.62 -7.32 19.62
N THR A 210 -33.20 -8.10 18.61
CA THR A 210 -32.30 -9.24 18.77
C THR A 210 -30.87 -8.75 18.96
N GLU A 211 -30.14 -9.30 19.94
CA GLU A 211 -28.72 -8.96 20.12
C GLU A 211 -27.84 -9.76 19.16
N PRO A 212 -26.80 -9.13 18.56
CA PRO A 212 -25.86 -9.84 17.71
C PRO A 212 -25.01 -10.81 18.54
N VAL A 213 -24.85 -12.04 18.07
CA VAL A 213 -23.99 -13.04 18.70
C VAL A 213 -22.65 -13.08 17.96
N MET A 214 -21.56 -12.90 18.71
CA MET A 214 -20.21 -13.09 18.20
C MET A 214 -19.93 -14.58 18.01
N ARG A 215 -19.48 -14.98 16.82
CA ARG A 215 -19.16 -16.39 16.57
C ARG A 215 -17.78 -16.76 17.14
N PRO A 216 -17.54 -18.03 17.49
CA PRO A 216 -16.25 -18.45 18.07
C PRO A 216 -15.04 -18.29 17.12
N ASP A 217 -15.29 -18.30 15.81
CA ASP A 217 -14.32 -18.09 14.74
C ASP A 217 -14.06 -16.61 14.42
N GLU A 218 -14.79 -15.70 15.07
CA GLU A 218 -14.71 -14.26 14.83
C GLU A 218 -13.55 -13.66 15.61
N GLN A 219 -12.52 -13.22 14.88
CA GLN A 219 -11.21 -12.91 15.46
C GLN A 219 -11.07 -11.47 15.96
N ASP A 220 -12.07 -10.60 15.73
CA ASP A 220 -11.98 -9.17 16.07
C ASP A 220 -13.19 -8.65 16.88
N PRO A 221 -13.13 -8.79 18.22
CA PRO A 221 -14.16 -8.26 19.11
C PRO A 221 -14.24 -6.72 19.14
N ALA A 222 -13.19 -6.03 18.69
CA ALA A 222 -13.17 -4.57 18.66
C ALA A 222 -13.94 -4.07 17.44
N LEU A 223 -13.68 -4.65 16.26
CA LEU A 223 -14.44 -4.39 15.03
C LEU A 223 -15.93 -4.63 15.25
N PHE A 224 -16.30 -5.79 15.83
CA PHE A 224 -17.69 -6.14 16.10
C PHE A 224 -18.41 -5.05 16.91
N ARG A 225 -17.80 -4.60 18.02
CA ARG A 225 -18.35 -3.54 18.87
C ARG A 225 -18.40 -2.19 18.17
N GLN A 226 -17.37 -1.85 17.40
CA GLN A 226 -17.29 -0.59 16.68
C GLN A 226 -18.40 -0.48 15.62
N VAL A 227 -18.62 -1.53 14.83
CA VAL A 227 -19.67 -1.56 13.81
C VAL A 227 -21.05 -1.49 14.47
N TRP A 228 -21.29 -2.26 15.54
CA TRP A 228 -22.57 -2.23 16.26
C TRP A 228 -22.91 -0.83 16.80
N ASN A 229 -21.93 -0.17 17.43
CA ASN A 229 -22.11 1.18 17.97
C ASN A 229 -22.43 2.20 16.87
N ARG A 230 -21.78 2.10 15.70
CA ARG A 230 -22.04 2.99 14.55
C ARG A 230 -23.46 2.81 14.02
N ILE A 231 -23.94 1.58 13.89
CA ILE A 231 -25.33 1.29 13.51
C ILE A 231 -26.31 1.85 14.55
N GLY A 232 -25.99 1.73 15.85
CA GLY A 232 -26.79 2.33 16.93
C GLY A 232 -26.91 3.86 16.84
N THR A 233 -25.94 4.54 16.20
CA THR A 233 -25.99 5.98 15.91
C THR A 233 -26.66 6.32 14.57
N GLY A 234 -27.14 5.32 13.82
CA GLY A 234 -27.80 5.48 12.53
C GLY A 234 -26.86 5.58 11.33
N ALA A 235 -25.60 5.14 11.47
CA ALA A 235 -24.64 5.14 10.37
C ALA A 235 -25.07 4.20 9.23
N THR A 236 -24.75 4.59 8.00
CA THR A 236 -24.94 3.72 6.83
C THR A 236 -23.85 2.62 6.78
N PRO A 237 -24.05 1.54 5.99
CA PRO A 237 -23.01 0.54 5.75
C PRO A 237 -21.68 1.13 5.27
N GLU A 238 -21.73 2.11 4.36
CA GLU A 238 -20.52 2.81 3.88
C GLU A 238 -19.81 3.59 4.99
N GLU A 239 -20.56 4.30 5.84
CA GLU A 239 -20.01 5.02 7.00
C GLU A 239 -19.45 4.07 8.05
N CYS A 240 -20.06 2.89 8.20
CA CYS A 240 -19.54 1.83 9.06
C CYS A 240 -18.16 1.33 8.58
N GLU A 241 -17.94 1.23 7.27
CA GLU A 241 -16.64 0.88 6.68
C GLU A 241 -15.62 2.02 6.75
N ALA A 242 -16.08 3.26 6.60
CA ALA A 242 -15.23 4.43 6.53
C ALA A 242 -14.40 4.61 7.81
N GLY A 243 -13.09 4.78 7.65
CA GLY A 243 -12.17 4.98 8.78
C GLY A 243 -11.95 3.74 9.66
N LEU A 244 -12.32 2.54 9.17
CA LEU A 244 -11.78 1.30 9.72
C LEU A 244 -10.43 1.04 9.07
N GLU A 245 -9.38 0.94 9.87
CA GLU A 245 -8.06 0.51 9.42
C GLU A 245 -7.69 -0.76 10.21
N PRO A 246 -7.20 -1.83 9.58
CA PRO A 246 -7.38 -2.28 8.20
C PRO A 246 -8.42 -3.43 8.03
N GLU A 247 -8.63 -3.91 6.80
CA GLU A 247 -9.62 -4.95 6.42
C GLU A 247 -11.09 -4.49 6.50
N THR A 248 -11.35 -3.29 5.97
CA THR A 248 -12.68 -2.65 5.90
C THR A 248 -13.80 -3.57 5.42
N TYR A 249 -13.50 -4.51 4.51
CA TYR A 249 -14.46 -5.47 3.98
C TYR A 249 -15.11 -6.37 5.05
N LYS A 250 -14.42 -6.61 6.17
CA LYS A 250 -14.98 -7.39 7.28
C LYS A 250 -16.23 -6.76 7.87
N ALA A 251 -16.32 -5.43 7.88
CA ALA A 251 -17.53 -4.75 8.33
C ALA A 251 -18.72 -5.06 7.41
N ARG A 252 -18.52 -5.12 6.09
CA ARG A 252 -19.58 -5.49 5.15
C ARG A 252 -20.11 -6.90 5.40
N LEU A 253 -19.20 -7.86 5.56
CA LEU A 253 -19.55 -9.25 5.84
C LEU A 253 -20.31 -9.38 7.17
N LEU A 254 -19.87 -8.64 8.19
CA LEU A 254 -20.55 -8.59 9.49
C LEU A 254 -21.98 -8.03 9.39
N LEU A 255 -22.16 -6.93 8.66
CA LEU A 255 -23.48 -6.31 8.45
C LEU A 255 -24.43 -7.23 7.69
N ALA A 256 -23.96 -7.85 6.60
CA ALA A 256 -24.75 -8.81 5.83
C ALA A 256 -25.20 -9.99 6.70
N ARG A 257 -24.28 -10.57 7.48
CA ARG A 257 -24.60 -11.63 8.42
C ARG A 257 -25.67 -11.21 9.44
N TRP A 258 -25.56 -10.01 10.03
CA TRP A 258 -26.58 -9.53 10.97
C TRP A 258 -27.95 -9.32 10.31
N VAL A 259 -28.00 -9.01 9.02
CA VAL A 259 -29.26 -8.98 8.27
C VAL A 259 -29.81 -10.40 8.07
N GLU A 260 -28.96 -11.37 7.71
CA GLU A 260 -29.35 -12.78 7.55
C GLU A 260 -29.85 -13.39 8.87
N ASP A 261 -29.18 -13.08 9.98
CA ASP A 261 -29.52 -13.55 11.33
C ASP A 261 -30.72 -12.78 11.94
N LEU A 262 -31.36 -11.87 11.18
CA LEU A 262 -32.50 -11.04 11.59
C LEU A 262 -32.21 -10.14 12.81
N VAL A 263 -30.95 -9.82 13.04
CA VAL A 263 -30.50 -8.83 14.03
C VAL A 263 -30.73 -7.41 13.52
N LEU A 264 -30.52 -7.21 12.22
CA LEU A 264 -30.74 -5.95 11.52
C LEU A 264 -31.77 -6.12 10.39
N THR A 265 -32.52 -5.05 10.13
CA THR A 265 -33.39 -4.95 8.96
C THR A 265 -32.98 -3.77 8.09
N VAL A 266 -32.95 -3.98 6.78
CA VAL A 266 -32.76 -2.95 5.76
C VAL A 266 -34.07 -2.17 5.55
N VAL A 267 -34.00 -0.84 5.61
CA VAL A 267 -35.16 0.07 5.50
C VAL A 267 -35.03 0.97 4.28
#